data_AF-A0A2Z6UTX7-F1
#
_entry.id   AF-A0A2Z6UTX7-F1
#
_cell.length_a   1.000
_cell.length_b   1.000
_cell.length_c   1.000
_cell.angle_alpha   90.00
_cell.angle_beta   90.00
_cell.angle_gamma   90.00
#
_symmetry.space_group_name_H-M   'P 1'
#
loop_
_entity.id
_entity.type
_entity.pdbx_description
1 polymer ?
#
loop_
_entity_poly.entity_id
_entity_poly.type
_entity_poly.pdbx_seq_one_letter_code
_entity_poly.pdbx_strand_id
1 'polypeptide(L)'
;MFPAKYRKAVFDEQVDSLLKEVCLEMEKRYEIKFVEIGVDKDHVHFLVQSVPTYSVTRIVTMIKSITAREIFKKCPQVKKQLWGGEFWSDGYYASTVGKHGDEGMIARYVKEQDKEYLQLHQNLQLSLF
;
A
#
# COMPACT_ATOMS: atom_id res chain seq x y z
N MET A 1 1.91 -0.13 -6.73
CA MET A 1 1.64 1.30 -6.49
C MET A 1 0.16 1.59 -6.69
N PHE A 2 -0.48 2.20 -5.70
CA PHE A 2 -1.90 2.58 -5.69
C PHE A 2 -2.03 4.11 -5.55
N PRO A 3 -2.53 4.82 -6.57
CA PRO A 3 -2.84 6.24 -6.45
C PRO A 3 -4.12 6.47 -5.65
N ALA A 4 -4.14 7.49 -4.79
CA ALA A 4 -5.39 8.03 -4.25
C ALA A 4 -6.30 8.53 -5.38
N LYS A 5 -7.61 8.53 -5.17
CA LYS A 5 -8.57 9.01 -6.18
C LYS A 5 -8.26 10.48 -6.48
N TYR A 6 -8.25 10.81 -7.78
CA TYR A 6 -7.89 12.14 -8.30
C TYR A 6 -6.48 12.63 -7.94
N ARG A 7 -5.56 11.73 -7.53
CA ARG A 7 -4.20 12.11 -7.08
C ARG A 7 -4.24 13.18 -5.98
N LYS A 8 -5.26 13.17 -5.12
CA LYS A 8 -5.35 14.12 -4.01
C LYS A 8 -4.34 13.77 -2.93
N ALA A 9 -3.74 14.82 -2.36
CA ALA A 9 -2.86 14.70 -1.21
C ALA A 9 -3.64 14.45 0.09
N VAL A 10 -4.06 13.19 0.31
CA VAL A 10 -4.91 12.77 1.44
C VAL A 10 -4.16 12.01 2.53
N PHE A 11 -2.87 11.74 2.32
CA PHE A 11 -2.01 11.08 3.29
C PHE A 11 -1.47 12.10 4.29
N ASP A 12 -1.74 11.84 5.56
CA ASP A 12 -1.24 12.58 6.73
C ASP A 12 -0.83 11.56 7.80
N GLU A 13 -0.21 12.03 8.89
CA GLU A 13 0.29 11.15 9.95
C GLU A 13 -0.78 10.19 10.51
N GLN A 14 -2.05 10.63 10.58
CA GLN A 14 -3.15 9.80 11.07
C GLN A 14 -3.52 8.72 10.06
N VAL A 15 -3.64 9.09 8.77
CA VAL A 15 -3.95 8.16 7.68
C VAL A 15 -2.83 7.14 7.51
N ASP A 16 -1.57 7.58 7.61
CA ASP A 16 -0.37 6.76 7.46
C ASP A 16 -0.28 5.70 8.55
N SER A 17 -0.44 6.12 9.81
CA SER A 17 -0.46 5.23 10.97
C SER A 17 -1.56 4.18 10.84
N LEU A 18 -2.76 4.60 10.43
CA LEU A 18 -3.87 3.70 10.23
C LEU A 18 -3.66 2.74 9.06
N LEU A 19 -3.15 3.23 7.92
CA LEU A 19 -2.88 2.40 6.76
C LEU A 19 -1.93 1.25 7.13
N LYS A 20 -0.85 1.58 7.85
CA LYS A 20 0.09 0.59 8.39
C LYS A 20 -0.60 -0.41 9.32
N GLU A 21 -1.36 0.07 10.31
CA GLU A 21 -2.12 -0.79 11.24
C GLU A 21 -3.00 -1.80 10.49
N VAL A 22 -3.79 -1.32 9.52
CA VAL A 22 -4.69 -2.15 8.73
C VAL A 22 -3.93 -3.19 7.91
N CYS A 23 -2.81 -2.82 7.29
CA CYS A 23 -1.98 -3.76 6.53
C CYS A 23 -1.42 -4.87 7.44
N LEU A 24 -0.91 -4.52 8.62
CA LEU A 24 -0.39 -5.51 9.57
C LEU A 24 -1.48 -6.41 10.17
N GLU A 25 -2.70 -5.90 10.33
CA GLU A 25 -3.85 -6.73 10.70
C GLU A 25 -4.28 -7.68 9.57
N MET A 26 -4.13 -7.27 8.31
CA MET A 26 -4.42 -8.15 7.16
C MET A 26 -3.48 -9.37 7.13
N GLU A 27 -2.21 -9.21 7.48
CA GLU A 27 -1.25 -10.34 7.52
C GLU A 27 -1.65 -11.46 8.49
N LYS A 28 -2.45 -11.13 9.52
CA LYS A 28 -2.93 -12.11 10.50
C LYS A 28 -4.09 -12.96 9.97
N ARG A 29 -4.73 -12.52 8.88
CA ARG A 29 -5.98 -13.10 8.36
C ARG A 29 -5.84 -13.67 6.94
N TYR A 30 -4.82 -13.23 6.22
CA TYR A 30 -4.60 -13.59 4.82
C TYR A 30 -3.15 -14.00 4.60
N GLU A 31 -2.94 -14.87 3.61
CA GLU A 31 -1.61 -15.33 3.18
C GLU A 31 -0.89 -14.25 2.34
N ILE A 32 -0.73 -13.08 2.92
CA ILE A 32 0.01 -11.94 2.38
C ILE A 32 0.96 -11.41 3.45
N LYS A 33 2.12 -10.92 3.02
CA LYS A 33 3.11 -10.21 3.84
C LYS A 33 3.48 -8.91 3.17
N PHE A 34 3.38 -7.82 3.93
CA PHE A 34 3.84 -6.51 3.51
C PHE A 34 5.33 -6.42 3.84
N VAL A 35 6.16 -6.59 2.83
CA VAL A 35 7.61 -6.49 2.97
C VAL A 35 8.03 -5.02 3.06
N GLU A 36 7.34 -4.13 2.34
CA GLU A 36 7.51 -2.68 2.46
C GLU A 36 6.18 -1.96 2.23
N ILE A 37 5.94 -0.91 3.02
CA ILE A 37 4.85 0.06 2.82
C ILE A 37 5.47 1.44 2.76
N GLY A 38 5.31 2.09 1.61
CA GLY A 38 5.87 3.38 1.31
C GLY A 38 4.81 4.36 0.86
N VAL A 39 4.77 5.55 1.45
CA VAL A 39 3.77 6.56 1.15
C VAL A 39 4.42 7.77 0.52
N ASP A 40 3.74 8.34 -0.46
CA ASP A 40 3.98 9.67 -0.96
C ASP A 40 2.70 10.49 -0.81
N LYS A 41 2.74 11.79 -1.12
CA LYS A 41 1.63 12.72 -1.01
C LYS A 41 0.32 12.18 -1.57
N ASP A 42 0.34 11.53 -2.74
CA ASP A 42 -0.88 11.13 -3.46
C ASP A 42 -1.01 9.64 -3.79
N HIS A 43 -0.05 8.81 -3.38
CA HIS A 43 -0.05 7.39 -3.72
C HIS A 43 0.77 6.56 -2.72
N VAL A 44 0.55 5.25 -2.77
CA VAL A 44 1.25 4.29 -1.89
C VAL A 44 1.91 3.20 -2.71
N HIS A 45 3.17 2.93 -2.39
CA HIS A 45 3.94 1.81 -2.86
C HIS A 45 3.86 0.66 -1.86
N PHE A 46 3.58 -0.54 -2.37
CA PHE A 46 3.53 -1.75 -1.59
C PHE A 46 4.47 -2.76 -2.23
N LEU A 47 5.38 -3.31 -1.42
CA LEU A 47 6.07 -4.55 -1.74
C LEU A 47 5.39 -5.66 -0.94
N VAL A 48 4.80 -6.63 -1.67
CA VAL A 48 3.99 -7.68 -1.06
C VAL A 48 4.53 -9.04 -1.49
N GLN A 49 4.68 -9.93 -0.52
CA GLN A 49 4.89 -11.36 -0.72
C GLN A 49 3.56 -12.09 -0.45
N SER A 50 3.23 -13.10 -1.25
CA SER A 50 2.01 -13.90 -1.06
C SER A 50 2.19 -15.30 -1.64
N VAL A 51 1.26 -16.19 -1.32
CA VAL A 51 1.17 -17.53 -1.91
C VAL A 51 0.86 -17.46 -3.42
N PRO A 52 1.39 -18.41 -4.22
CA PRO A 52 1.19 -18.41 -5.68
C PRO A 52 -0.28 -18.66 -6.09
N THR A 53 -1.11 -19.16 -5.19
CA THR A 53 -2.55 -19.36 -5.42
C THR A 53 -3.33 -18.04 -5.44
N TYR A 54 -2.74 -16.95 -4.95
CA TYR A 54 -3.34 -15.62 -5.00
C TYR A 54 -2.94 -14.92 -6.29
N SER A 55 -3.91 -14.65 -7.16
CA SER A 55 -3.67 -13.81 -8.33
C SER A 55 -3.36 -12.37 -7.92
N VAL A 56 -2.59 -11.66 -8.75
CA VAL A 56 -2.29 -10.23 -8.54
C VAL A 56 -3.58 -9.42 -8.34
N THR A 57 -4.60 -9.67 -9.16
CA THR A 57 -5.89 -8.99 -9.06
C THR A 57 -6.59 -9.26 -7.73
N ARG A 58 -6.52 -10.48 -7.20
CA ARG A 58 -7.08 -10.82 -5.88
C ARG A 58 -6.36 -10.03 -4.77
N ILE A 59 -5.04 -10.01 -4.79
CA ILE A 59 -4.22 -9.28 -3.80
C ILE A 59 -4.57 -7.79 -3.83
N VAL A 60 -4.54 -7.18 -5.02
CA VAL A 60 -4.83 -5.75 -5.20
C VAL A 60 -6.24 -5.40 -4.75
N THR A 61 -7.24 -6.20 -5.15
CA THR A 61 -8.65 -5.96 -4.76
C THR A 61 -8.81 -6.01 -3.26
N MET A 62 -8.17 -6.98 -2.61
CA MET A 62 -8.22 -7.16 -1.17
C MET A 62 -7.58 -5.99 -0.43
N ILE A 63 -6.36 -5.58 -0.81
CA ILE A 63 -5.67 -4.46 -0.17
C ILE A 63 -6.46 -3.17 -0.36
N LYS A 64 -6.86 -2.84 -1.60
CA LYS A 64 -7.58 -1.59 -1.89
C LYS A 64 -8.91 -1.51 -1.15
N SER A 65 -9.70 -2.59 -1.15
CA SER A 65 -11.03 -2.60 -0.53
C SER A 65 -10.97 -2.48 0.99
N ILE A 66 -10.09 -3.24 1.65
CA ILE A 66 -9.98 -3.24 3.12
C ILE A 66 -9.42 -1.91 3.61
N THR A 67 -8.32 -1.43 3.01
CA THR A 67 -7.70 -0.16 3.41
C THR A 67 -8.65 1.03 3.21
N ALA A 68 -9.31 1.12 2.05
CA ALA A 68 -10.28 2.19 1.79
C ALA A 68 -11.42 2.20 2.82
N ARG A 69 -11.97 1.02 3.14
CA ARG A 69 -13.07 0.89 4.10
C ARG A 69 -12.65 1.35 5.49
N GLU A 70 -11.51 0.88 5.99
CA GLU A 70 -11.05 1.21 7.34
C GLU A 70 -10.63 2.69 7.45
N ILE A 71 -9.98 3.24 6.42
CA ILE A 71 -9.60 4.66 6.40
C ILE A 71 -10.84 5.55 6.37
N PHE A 72 -11.82 5.29 5.51
CA PHE A 72 -13.05 6.10 5.52
C PHE A 72 -13.85 5.99 6.83
N LYS A 73 -13.75 4.85 7.53
CA LYS A 73 -14.42 4.65 8.81
C LYS A 73 -13.75 5.43 9.94
N LYS A 74 -12.41 5.41 10.02
CA LYS A 74 -11.66 6.00 11.15
C LYS A 74 -11.13 7.42 10.86
N CYS A 75 -11.01 7.82 9.60
CA CYS A 75 -10.55 9.14 9.15
C CYS A 75 -11.64 9.83 8.31
N PRO A 76 -12.76 10.28 8.91
CA PRO A 76 -13.89 10.88 8.19
C PRO A 76 -13.52 12.16 7.44
N GLN A 77 -12.43 12.84 7.81
CA GLN A 77 -11.89 13.98 7.07
C GLN A 77 -11.49 13.60 5.64
N VAL A 78 -10.98 12.37 5.43
CA VAL A 78 -10.58 11.90 4.09
C VAL A 78 -11.80 11.69 3.21
N LYS A 79 -12.91 11.18 3.78
CA LYS A 79 -14.18 11.02 3.06
C LYS A 79 -14.75 12.37 2.59
N LYS A 80 -14.54 13.45 3.35
CA LYS A 80 -14.92 14.80 2.91
C LYS A 80 -14.09 15.27 1.71
N GLN A 81 -12.79 14.96 1.69
CA GLN A 81 -11.91 15.30 0.57
C GLN A 81 -12.20 14.45 -0.68
N LEU A 82 -12.52 13.17 -0.48
CA LEU A 82 -12.87 12.18 -1.50
C LEU A 82 -14.38 11.92 -1.51
N TRP A 83 -15.14 12.98 -1.77
CA TRP A 83 -16.61 13.00 -1.69
C TRP A 83 -17.33 11.99 -2.60
N GLY A 84 -16.66 11.47 -3.64
CA GLY A 84 -17.16 10.40 -4.51
C GLY A 84 -17.22 9.02 -3.84
N GLY A 85 -16.71 8.86 -2.61
CA GLY A 85 -16.77 7.61 -1.86
C GLY A 85 -15.73 6.56 -2.25
N GLU A 86 -14.76 6.95 -3.09
CA GLU A 86 -13.66 6.08 -3.54
C GLU A 86 -12.33 6.61 -3.02
N PHE A 87 -11.60 5.77 -2.28
CA PHE A 87 -10.30 6.17 -1.72
C PHE A 87 -9.20 6.08 -2.76
N TRP A 88 -9.13 4.95 -3.47
CA TRP A 88 -8.13 4.69 -4.50
C TRP A 88 -8.66 5.01 -5.89
N SER A 89 -7.77 5.36 -6.81
CA SER A 89 -8.06 5.35 -8.25
C SER A 89 -8.36 3.93 -8.73
N ASP A 90 -9.08 3.76 -9.84
CA ASP A 90 -9.47 2.44 -10.34
C ASP A 90 -8.24 1.62 -10.80
N GLY A 91 -7.29 2.31 -11.44
CA GLY A 91 -6.02 1.75 -11.86
C GLY A 91 -5.07 1.38 -10.70
N TYR A 92 -4.05 0.61 -11.05
CA TYR A 92 -2.90 0.29 -10.21
C TYR A 92 -1.72 -0.10 -11.11
N TYR A 93 -0.51 0.01 -10.58
CA TYR A 93 0.69 -0.57 -11.19
C TYR A 93 1.20 -1.73 -10.34
N ALA A 94 1.48 -2.86 -10.98
CA ALA A 94 2.03 -4.06 -10.36
C ALA A 94 3.11 -4.67 -11.26
N SER A 95 4.21 -5.09 -10.65
CA SER A 95 5.33 -5.79 -11.29
C SER A 95 5.91 -6.80 -10.31
N THR A 96 6.48 -7.89 -10.84
CA THR A 96 7.19 -8.87 -10.02
C THR A 96 8.61 -8.41 -9.72
N VAL A 97 9.11 -8.66 -8.51
CA VAL A 97 10.51 -8.46 -8.14
C VAL A 97 11.13 -9.80 -7.75
N GLY A 98 12.42 -9.98 -8.04
CA GLY A 98 13.17 -11.18 -7.70
C GLY A 98 14.15 -10.96 -6.55
N LYS A 99 14.43 -12.01 -5.78
CA LYS A 99 15.27 -12.03 -4.56
C LYS A 99 16.65 -11.38 -4.69
N HIS A 100 17.24 -11.35 -5.89
CA HIS A 100 18.57 -10.77 -6.13
C HIS A 100 18.53 -9.27 -6.46
N GLY A 101 17.34 -8.65 -6.44
CA GLY A 101 17.13 -7.22 -6.64
C GLY A 101 16.71 -6.45 -5.38
N ASP A 102 16.56 -7.13 -4.24
CA ASP A 102 15.61 -6.76 -3.18
C ASP A 102 15.76 -5.35 -2.59
N GLU A 103 16.82 -5.02 -1.86
CA GLU A 103 16.83 -3.76 -1.10
C GLU A 103 17.23 -2.56 -1.95
N GLY A 104 18.28 -2.72 -2.76
CA GLY A 104 18.85 -1.62 -3.55
C GLY A 104 17.96 -1.18 -4.71
N MET A 105 17.18 -2.07 -5.31
CA MET A 105 16.34 -1.76 -6.47
C MET A 105 14.99 -1.18 -6.07
N ILE A 106 14.41 -1.61 -4.94
CA ILE A 106 13.17 -1.05 -4.42
C ILE A 106 13.45 0.33 -3.80
N ALA A 107 14.50 0.43 -2.99
CA ALA A 107 14.95 1.73 -2.49
C ALA A 107 15.33 2.68 -3.62
N ARG A 108 15.96 2.22 -4.72
CA ARG A 108 16.25 3.07 -5.90
C ARG A 108 15.00 3.42 -6.69
N TYR A 109 14.17 2.45 -7.05
CA TYR A 109 12.96 2.67 -7.85
C TYR A 109 12.05 3.70 -7.19
N VAL A 110 11.98 3.64 -5.86
CA VAL A 110 11.17 4.54 -5.05
C VAL A 110 11.86 5.88 -4.78
N LYS A 111 13.17 5.91 -4.45
CA LYS A 111 13.92 7.19 -4.27
C LYS A 111 14.05 7.99 -5.55
N GLU A 112 14.13 7.35 -6.71
CA GLU A 112 14.33 8.03 -7.99
C GLU A 112 13.03 8.61 -8.55
N GLN A 113 11.86 8.10 -8.11
CA GLN A 113 10.57 8.59 -8.59
C GLN A 113 10.03 9.79 -7.80
N ASP A 114 10.23 9.87 -6.47
CA ASP A 114 9.61 10.95 -5.69
C ASP A 114 10.44 11.46 -4.50
N LYS A 115 10.42 12.80 -4.32
CA LYS A 115 11.23 13.51 -3.31
C LYS A 115 10.68 13.45 -1.89
N GLU A 116 9.41 13.06 -1.72
CA GLU A 116 8.69 13.11 -0.43
C GLU A 116 8.31 11.72 0.09
N TYR A 117 9.03 10.69 -0.35
CA TYR A 117 8.79 9.33 0.07
C TYR A 117 8.98 9.12 1.59
N LEU A 118 7.95 8.59 2.24
CA LEU A 118 7.95 8.16 3.62
C LEU A 118 7.80 6.64 3.73
N GLN A 119 8.81 5.97 4.28
CA GLN A 119 8.75 4.53 4.56
C GLN A 119 8.02 4.28 5.89
N LEU A 120 6.81 3.71 5.83
CA LEU A 120 6.00 3.39 7.02
C LEU A 120 6.37 2.04 7.64
N HIS A 121 6.75 1.08 6.81
CA HIS A 121 7.04 -0.28 7.24
C HIS A 121 8.07 -0.92 6.32
N GLN A 122 8.98 -1.69 6.92
CA GLN A 122 9.89 -2.58 6.23
C GLN A 122 10.05 -3.87 7.04
N ASN A 123 10.03 -5.01 6.37
CA ASN A 123 10.32 -6.32 6.91
C ASN A 123 11.37 -7.00 6.02
N LEU A 124 12.59 -7.15 6.55
CA LEU A 124 13.73 -7.68 5.79
C LEU A 124 13.70 -9.20 5.62
N GLN A 125 12.77 -9.88 6.26
CA GLN A 125 12.69 -11.34 6.22
C GLN A 125 11.47 -11.81 5.43
N LEU A 126 11.73 -12.35 4.25
CA LEU A 126 10.71 -13.08 3.49
C LEU A 126 10.21 -14.26 4.32
N SER A 127 8.89 -14.41 4.37
CA SER A 127 8.24 -15.51 5.07
C SER A 127 8.09 -16.70 4.14
N LEU A 128 8.24 -17.91 4.68
CA LEU A 128 7.70 -19.11 4.04
C LEU A 128 6.24 -19.21 4.48
N PHE A 129 5.33 -19.26 3.50
CA PHE A 129 3.91 -19.52 3.73
C PHE A 129 3.68 -21.03 3.88
#